data_AF-A0A4V1IFF1-F1
#
_entry.id   AF-A0A4V1IFF1-F1
#
_cell.length_a   1.000
_cell.length_b   1.000
_cell.length_c   1.000
_cell.angle_alpha   90.00
_cell.angle_beta   90.00
_cell.angle_gamma   90.00
#
_symmetry.space_group_name_H-M   'P 1'
#
loop_
_entity.id
_entity.type
_entity.pdbx_description
1 polymer ?
#
loop_
_entity_poly.entity_id
_entity_poly.type
_entity_poly.pdbx_seq_one_letter_code
_entity_poly.pdbx_strand_id
1 'polypeptide(L)'
;MGPGLDERSSGGSRSPWHVTRREALLALGGAALTASTDPSRTTMAADRSRDGLVRVRVYPGRVPFPARAWYGIDDLRRDWPTPLRDALSAIEGAFDQVRAYARDRSRLENIEIRVERGAPIRFSQSSMPLSIDAVLPSLRCLLERFRDRIRTRNALTGRCCHVLLEWSPLNYRIGYGGALAPHSITGEADGSNTGDAQAVVNVGATERWDSRPVTRNMAIHEAIHTFLPDDIVASIGDAHCDHELGTAVRTDAETLEISPIATAYAGPDRIGGGTRFHGTGCCDRSRFSRHDGIDGIENWTYTTALSAATCEGVVRHLERQFEG
;
A
#
# COMPACT_ATOMS: atom_id res chain seq x y z
N MET A 1 -37.50 -28.70 57.88
CA MET A 1 -36.21 -28.89 58.58
C MET A 1 -35.11 -28.48 57.60
N GLY A 2 -34.20 -27.57 57.96
CA GLY A 2 -33.11 -27.07 57.09
C GLY A 2 -31.80 -27.87 57.28
N PRO A 3 -30.57 -27.30 57.08
CA PRO A 3 -30.15 -26.02 56.46
C PRO A 3 -29.36 -26.26 55.13
N GLY A 4 -28.69 -25.30 54.46
CA GLY A 4 -28.66 -23.83 54.55
C GLY A 4 -27.26 -23.18 54.29
N LEU A 5 -27.24 -22.06 53.54
CA LEU A 5 -26.17 -21.04 53.35
C LEU A 5 -24.91 -21.33 52.47
N ASP A 6 -24.83 -20.57 51.36
CA ASP A 6 -23.77 -19.64 50.92
C ASP A 6 -22.37 -20.02 50.33
N GLU A 7 -21.96 -19.08 49.45
CA GLU A 7 -20.63 -18.70 48.92
C GLU A 7 -19.93 -19.40 47.72
N ARG A 8 -19.92 -18.63 46.60
CA ARG A 8 -18.78 -18.20 45.76
C ARG A 8 -17.71 -19.21 45.26
N SER A 9 -17.57 -19.25 43.93
CA SER A 9 -16.34 -18.96 43.13
C SER A 9 -15.80 -20.04 42.18
N SER A 10 -15.40 -19.58 40.99
CA SER A 10 -14.38 -20.13 40.07
C SER A 10 -14.69 -21.35 39.18
N GLY A 11 -14.07 -21.36 37.98
CA GLY A 11 -14.13 -22.45 36.99
C GLY A 11 -15.24 -22.28 35.94
N GLY A 12 -15.01 -21.90 34.68
CA GLY A 12 -13.75 -21.77 33.95
C GLY A 12 -13.51 -22.98 33.03
N SER A 13 -14.23 -23.05 31.90
CA SER A 13 -13.92 -23.98 30.80
C SER A 13 -14.30 -23.38 29.43
N ARG A 14 -13.51 -22.41 28.97
CA ARG A 14 -13.33 -22.15 27.54
C ARG A 14 -12.04 -22.86 27.14
N SER A 15 -12.15 -23.92 26.35
CA SER A 15 -10.99 -24.65 25.82
C SER A 15 -10.11 -23.71 25.00
N PRO A 16 -8.85 -23.44 25.40
CA PRO A 16 -7.94 -22.64 24.60
C PRO A 16 -7.31 -23.54 23.53
N TRP A 17 -7.47 -23.16 22.26
CA TRP A 17 -6.74 -23.79 21.16
C TRP A 17 -5.25 -23.46 21.28
N HIS A 18 -4.51 -24.35 21.93
CA HIS A 18 -3.05 -24.31 22.00
C HIS A 18 -2.46 -24.55 20.60
N VAL A 19 -2.15 -23.48 19.88
CA VAL A 19 -1.36 -23.54 18.64
C VAL A 19 0.07 -23.95 19.03
N THR A 20 0.39 -25.23 18.84
CA THR A 20 1.70 -25.78 19.20
C THR A 20 2.77 -25.42 18.19
N ARG A 21 4.01 -25.26 18.69
CA ARG A 21 5.11 -24.56 18.01
C ARG A 21 5.86 -25.44 16.99
N ARG A 22 5.15 -26.18 16.14
CA ARG A 22 5.70 -27.06 15.09
C ARG A 22 4.82 -27.12 13.83
N GLU A 23 4.96 -26.13 12.95
CA GLU A 23 4.72 -26.32 11.50
C GLU A 23 5.40 -25.25 10.61
N ALA A 24 6.38 -24.53 11.14
CA ALA A 24 7.19 -23.57 10.39
C ALA A 24 8.47 -24.23 9.85
N LEU A 25 8.36 -25.15 8.87
CA LEU A 25 9.48 -25.60 8.00
C LEU A 25 9.04 -26.55 6.86
N LEU A 26 8.08 -26.15 6.03
CA LEU A 26 7.82 -26.80 4.72
C LEU A 26 7.68 -25.76 3.59
N ALA A 27 8.82 -25.20 3.19
CA ALA A 27 8.97 -24.41 1.96
C ALA A 27 10.34 -24.68 1.30
N LEU A 28 10.74 -25.94 1.25
CA LEU A 28 11.88 -26.44 0.47
C LEU A 28 11.36 -27.44 -0.56
N GLY A 29 11.44 -27.09 -1.85
CA GLY A 29 10.99 -27.94 -2.96
C GLY A 29 10.41 -27.13 -4.11
N GLY A 30 11.15 -27.02 -5.22
CA GLY A 30 10.71 -26.26 -6.40
C GLY A 30 11.88 -25.82 -7.29
N ALA A 31 12.55 -26.78 -7.93
CA ALA A 31 13.65 -26.52 -8.84
C ALA A 31 13.19 -25.92 -10.18
N ALA A 32 14.11 -25.18 -10.80
CA ALA A 32 14.19 -24.82 -12.23
C ALA A 32 12.94 -24.24 -12.95
N LEU A 33 13.10 -23.03 -13.50
CA LEU A 33 13.25 -22.82 -14.95
C LEU A 33 13.57 -21.34 -15.22
N THR A 34 14.80 -21.05 -15.62
CA THR A 34 15.22 -19.70 -16.03
C THR A 34 14.78 -19.43 -17.46
N ALA A 35 13.52 -19.02 -17.63
CA ALA A 35 13.07 -18.40 -18.87
C ALA A 35 13.73 -17.02 -19.00
N SER A 36 14.85 -16.97 -19.74
CA SER A 36 15.47 -15.73 -20.21
C SER A 36 14.67 -15.19 -21.41
N THR A 37 13.45 -14.72 -21.15
CA THR A 37 12.78 -13.80 -22.09
C THR A 37 13.53 -12.48 -22.02
N ASP A 38 14.30 -12.20 -23.06
CA ASP A 38 15.04 -10.96 -23.25
C ASP A 38 14.08 -9.77 -23.06
N PRO A 39 14.29 -8.88 -22.08
CA PRO A 39 13.41 -7.72 -21.93
C PRO A 39 13.59 -6.86 -23.16
N SER A 40 12.53 -6.76 -23.98
CA SER A 40 12.48 -5.81 -25.09
C SER A 40 13.05 -4.48 -24.62
N ARG A 41 14.11 -4.02 -25.28
CA ARG A 41 14.75 -2.74 -24.97
C ARG A 41 13.77 -1.63 -25.34
N THR A 42 12.86 -1.32 -24.43
CA THR A 42 12.20 -0.02 -24.41
C THR A 42 13.29 0.99 -24.05
N THR A 43 14.00 1.45 -25.07
CA THR A 43 14.91 2.59 -24.99
C THR A 43 14.08 3.80 -24.59
N MET A 44 13.97 4.02 -23.28
CA MET A 44 13.54 5.30 -22.76
C MET A 44 14.64 6.29 -23.13
N ALA A 45 14.44 6.96 -24.27
CA ALA A 45 15.02 8.27 -24.47
C ALA A 45 14.69 9.10 -23.21
N ALA A 46 15.70 9.80 -22.68
CA ALA A 46 15.49 10.71 -21.56
C ALA A 46 14.59 11.85 -22.05
N ASP A 47 13.28 11.68 -21.84
CA ASP A 47 12.20 12.57 -22.25
C ASP A 47 12.22 13.84 -21.39
N ARG A 48 13.29 14.63 -21.55
CA ARG A 48 13.61 15.87 -20.81
C ARG A 48 12.75 17.06 -21.28
N SER A 49 11.61 16.83 -21.92
CA SER A 49 10.83 17.89 -22.58
C SER A 49 9.34 17.55 -22.68
N ARG A 50 8.70 17.33 -21.53
CA ARG A 50 7.26 17.55 -21.34
C ARG A 50 7.01 18.19 -19.99
N ASP A 51 6.91 19.52 -19.98
CA ASP A 51 6.33 20.25 -18.87
C ASP A 51 4.93 19.69 -18.59
N GLY A 52 4.62 19.40 -17.32
CA GLY A 52 3.34 18.82 -16.90
C GLY A 52 3.23 17.29 -16.85
N LEU A 53 4.23 16.48 -17.22
CA LEU A 53 4.10 15.01 -17.11
C LEU A 53 4.51 14.45 -15.74
N VAL A 54 3.57 13.83 -15.03
CA VAL A 54 3.78 13.03 -13.80
C VAL A 54 3.62 11.55 -14.12
N ARG A 55 4.52 10.69 -13.64
CA ARG A 55 4.46 9.23 -13.84
C ARG A 55 4.25 8.49 -12.52
N VAL A 56 3.39 7.48 -12.54
CA VAL A 56 3.17 6.52 -11.44
C VAL A 56 3.41 5.13 -12.00
N ARG A 57 4.61 4.58 -11.81
CA ARG A 57 5.02 3.32 -12.42
C ARG A 57 4.90 2.17 -11.43
N VAL A 58 3.97 1.25 -11.71
CA VAL A 58 3.59 0.14 -10.83
C VAL A 58 4.28 -1.15 -11.28
N TYR A 59 5.04 -1.77 -10.40
CA TYR A 59 5.87 -2.95 -10.69
C TYR A 59 5.30 -4.18 -9.99
N PRO A 60 5.14 -5.32 -10.68
CA PRO A 60 4.67 -6.54 -10.07
C PRO A 60 5.82 -7.28 -9.38
N GLY A 61 5.62 -7.65 -8.11
CA GLY A 61 6.43 -8.62 -7.39
C GLY A 61 6.16 -10.05 -7.84
N ARG A 62 6.93 -11.01 -7.31
CA ARG A 62 6.82 -12.43 -7.69
C ARG A 62 5.74 -13.14 -6.87
N VAL A 63 4.53 -13.29 -7.45
CA VAL A 63 3.49 -14.17 -6.89
C VAL A 63 3.86 -15.65 -7.10
N PRO A 64 4.00 -16.48 -6.04
CA PRO A 64 4.30 -17.91 -6.14
C PRO A 64 3.18 -18.70 -6.84
N PHE A 65 3.54 -19.84 -7.47
CA PHE A 65 2.57 -20.69 -8.17
C PHE A 65 1.38 -21.15 -7.30
N PRO A 66 1.56 -21.62 -6.04
CA PRO A 66 0.43 -22.01 -5.20
C PRO A 66 -0.55 -20.86 -4.92
N ALA A 67 -0.03 -19.63 -4.78
CA ALA A 67 -0.86 -18.44 -4.61
C ALA A 67 -1.60 -18.08 -5.91
N ARG A 68 -0.96 -18.20 -7.08
CA ARG A 68 -1.64 -18.01 -8.37
C ARG A 68 -2.77 -19.03 -8.58
N ALA A 69 -2.56 -20.28 -8.20
CA ALA A 69 -3.55 -21.35 -8.35
C ALA A 69 -4.84 -21.10 -7.53
N TRP A 70 -4.74 -20.41 -6.38
CA TRP A 70 -5.90 -20.02 -5.57
C TRP A 70 -6.88 -19.10 -6.34
N TYR A 71 -6.36 -18.24 -7.23
CA TYR A 71 -7.18 -17.36 -8.07
C TYR A 71 -7.61 -17.98 -9.41
N GLY A 72 -7.39 -19.29 -9.59
CA GLY A 72 -7.88 -20.07 -10.72
C GLY A 72 -6.91 -20.18 -11.90
N ILE A 73 -7.28 -21.04 -12.86
CA ILE A 73 -6.42 -21.46 -13.98
C ILE A 73 -6.06 -20.30 -14.91
N ASP A 74 -6.94 -19.32 -15.08
CA ASP A 74 -6.67 -18.14 -15.92
C ASP A 74 -5.54 -17.26 -15.37
N ASP A 75 -5.39 -17.17 -14.05
CA ASP A 75 -4.29 -16.42 -13.41
C ASP A 75 -2.94 -17.16 -13.41
N LEU A 76 -2.95 -18.47 -13.71
CA LEU A 76 -1.72 -19.20 -14.03
C LEU A 76 -1.12 -18.76 -15.37
N ARG A 77 -1.98 -18.36 -16.33
CA ARG A 77 -1.60 -18.00 -17.70
C ARG A 77 -1.35 -16.50 -17.90
N ARG A 78 -1.82 -15.65 -16.99
CA ARG A 78 -1.67 -14.19 -17.06
C ARG A 78 -0.35 -13.71 -16.45
N ASP A 79 0.27 -12.69 -17.05
CA ASP A 79 1.50 -12.09 -16.54
C ASP A 79 1.33 -11.58 -15.10
N TRP A 80 0.23 -10.85 -14.87
CA TRP A 80 -0.21 -10.31 -13.58
C TRP A 80 -1.44 -11.07 -13.08
N PRO A 81 -1.39 -11.75 -11.92
CA PRO A 81 -2.56 -12.33 -11.25
C PRO A 81 -3.56 -11.25 -10.82
N THR A 82 -4.82 -11.65 -10.57
CA THR A 82 -5.93 -10.74 -10.26
C THR A 82 -5.63 -9.74 -9.13
N PRO A 83 -5.05 -10.12 -7.97
CA PRO A 83 -4.68 -9.14 -6.93
C PRO A 83 -3.83 -7.97 -7.42
N LEU A 84 -2.85 -8.24 -8.29
CA LEU A 84 -1.95 -7.20 -8.79
C LEU A 84 -2.64 -6.30 -9.83
N ARG A 85 -3.55 -6.87 -10.64
CA ARG A 85 -4.32 -6.09 -11.63
C ARG A 85 -5.34 -5.19 -10.96
N ASP A 86 -6.01 -5.67 -9.93
CA ASP A 86 -7.00 -4.90 -9.18
C ASP A 86 -6.32 -3.78 -8.38
N ALA A 87 -5.15 -4.04 -7.79
CA ALA A 87 -4.31 -3.03 -7.15
C ALA A 87 -3.86 -1.94 -8.13
N LEU A 88 -3.39 -2.32 -9.33
CA LEU A 88 -3.06 -1.37 -10.38
C LEU A 88 -4.28 -0.54 -10.82
N SER A 89 -5.41 -1.20 -11.08
CA SER A 89 -6.62 -0.52 -11.55
C SER A 89 -7.21 0.42 -10.48
N ALA A 90 -7.03 0.10 -9.20
CA ALA A 90 -7.35 1.00 -8.10
C ALA A 90 -6.44 2.25 -8.10
N ILE A 91 -5.13 2.10 -8.33
CA ILE A 91 -4.19 3.23 -8.49
C ILE A 91 -4.57 4.08 -9.72
N GLU A 92 -4.83 3.45 -10.87
CA GLU A 92 -5.31 4.12 -12.09
C GLU A 92 -6.55 4.98 -11.79
N GLY A 93 -7.59 4.39 -11.20
CA GLY A 93 -8.83 5.08 -10.83
C GLY A 93 -8.70 6.14 -9.74
N ALA A 94 -7.68 6.06 -8.88
CA ALA A 94 -7.40 7.10 -7.88
C ALA A 94 -6.77 8.36 -8.51
N PHE A 95 -5.82 8.20 -9.43
CA PHE A 95 -5.23 9.34 -10.13
C PHE A 95 -6.20 9.97 -11.14
N ASP A 96 -7.12 9.20 -11.74
CA ASP A 96 -8.21 9.78 -12.53
C ASP A 96 -9.19 10.61 -11.67
N GLN A 97 -9.45 10.23 -10.42
CA GLN A 97 -10.23 11.05 -9.47
C GLN A 97 -9.51 12.38 -9.12
N VAL A 98 -8.18 12.34 -8.89
CA VAL A 98 -7.38 13.56 -8.68
C VAL A 98 -7.45 14.49 -9.89
N ARG A 99 -7.31 13.94 -11.12
CA ARG A 99 -7.40 14.72 -12.36
C ARG A 99 -8.79 15.33 -12.57
N ALA A 100 -9.85 14.58 -12.29
CA ALA A 100 -11.22 15.10 -12.33
C ALA A 100 -11.41 16.24 -11.33
N TYR A 101 -10.99 16.05 -10.07
CA TYR A 101 -11.08 17.06 -9.01
C TYR A 101 -10.37 18.37 -9.36
N ALA A 102 -9.18 18.29 -9.96
CA ALA A 102 -8.40 19.44 -10.43
C ALA A 102 -9.10 20.15 -11.59
N ARG A 103 -9.54 19.39 -12.60
CA ARG A 103 -10.24 19.91 -13.78
C ARG A 103 -11.55 20.61 -13.43
N ASP A 104 -12.33 20.06 -12.50
CA ASP A 104 -13.59 20.65 -12.02
C ASP A 104 -13.37 22.00 -11.30
N ARG A 105 -12.12 22.37 -11.02
CA ARG A 105 -11.69 23.62 -10.38
C ARG A 105 -10.80 24.49 -11.29
N SER A 106 -10.63 24.13 -12.57
CA SER A 106 -9.69 24.78 -13.51
C SER A 106 -8.26 24.91 -12.96
N ARG A 107 -7.77 23.85 -12.29
CA ARG A 107 -6.40 23.74 -11.77
C ARG A 107 -5.64 22.69 -12.58
N LEU A 108 -4.33 22.88 -12.74
CA LEU A 108 -3.43 21.91 -13.37
C LEU A 108 -3.82 21.49 -14.80
N GLU A 109 -4.41 22.40 -15.59
CA GLU A 109 -4.99 22.08 -16.90
C GLU A 109 -3.99 21.47 -17.91
N ASN A 110 -2.70 21.77 -17.73
CA ASN A 110 -1.60 21.25 -18.57
C ASN A 110 -0.91 20.00 -18.00
N ILE A 111 -1.34 19.49 -16.82
CA ILE A 111 -0.71 18.32 -16.19
C ILE A 111 -1.34 17.02 -16.69
N GLU A 112 -0.50 16.11 -17.14
CA GLU A 112 -0.84 14.73 -17.45
C GLU A 112 -0.27 13.81 -16.36
N ILE A 113 -1.14 13.10 -15.64
CA ILE A 113 -0.72 12.01 -14.75
C ILE A 113 -0.90 10.68 -15.51
N ARG A 114 0.19 9.93 -15.66
CA ARG A 114 0.18 8.59 -16.28
C ARG A 114 0.52 7.51 -15.27
N VAL A 115 -0.39 6.56 -15.11
CA VAL A 115 -0.11 5.31 -14.40
C VAL A 115 0.39 4.28 -15.43
N GLU A 116 1.56 3.70 -15.19
CA GLU A 116 2.27 2.85 -16.15
C GLU A 116 2.63 1.49 -15.54
N ARG A 117 2.54 0.41 -16.34
CA ARG A 117 3.02 -0.92 -15.93
C ARG A 117 4.54 -1.02 -16.06
N GLY A 118 5.22 -1.19 -14.93
CA GLY A 118 6.64 -1.49 -14.86
C GLY A 118 6.95 -2.97 -15.13
N ALA A 119 8.11 -3.24 -15.74
CA ALA A 119 8.59 -4.60 -15.96
C ALA A 119 8.92 -5.30 -14.61
N PRO A 120 8.57 -6.59 -14.41
CA PRO A 120 8.68 -7.28 -13.13
C PRO A 120 9.99 -7.05 -12.38
N ILE A 121 9.86 -6.80 -11.07
CA ILE A 121 11.00 -6.67 -10.16
C ILE A 121 11.25 -8.03 -9.53
N ARG A 122 12.49 -8.51 -9.66
CA ARG A 122 12.95 -9.78 -9.08
C ARG A 122 14.24 -9.48 -8.34
N PHE A 123 14.27 -9.80 -7.05
CA PHE A 123 15.47 -9.78 -6.21
C PHE A 123 16.15 -11.15 -6.32
N SER A 124 17.47 -11.20 -6.51
CA SER A 124 18.18 -12.47 -6.58
C SER A 124 18.24 -13.13 -5.20
N GLN A 125 18.08 -14.45 -5.16
CA GLN A 125 18.36 -15.25 -3.97
C GLN A 125 19.87 -15.40 -3.71
N SER A 126 20.72 -15.17 -4.71
CA SER A 126 22.18 -15.39 -4.64
C SER A 126 22.96 -14.30 -3.92
N SER A 127 22.33 -13.18 -3.55
CA SER A 127 22.93 -12.05 -2.83
C SER A 127 22.42 -11.95 -1.39
N MET A 128 21.93 -13.06 -0.83
CA MET A 128 21.38 -13.14 0.51
C MET A 128 22.48 -13.50 1.52
N PRO A 129 22.85 -12.62 2.47
CA PRO A 129 23.60 -13.05 3.65
C PRO A 129 22.78 -14.03 4.47
N LEU A 130 23.40 -14.89 5.29
CA LEU A 130 22.70 -15.89 6.12
C LEU A 130 22.01 -15.29 7.37
N SER A 131 21.47 -14.07 7.27
CA SER A 131 20.82 -13.35 8.38
C SER A 131 19.29 -13.39 8.30
N ILE A 132 18.62 -13.03 9.40
CA ILE A 132 17.16 -12.92 9.46
C ILE A 132 16.60 -11.90 8.44
N ASP A 133 17.36 -10.86 8.09
CA ASP A 133 17.01 -9.84 7.09
C ASP A 133 17.02 -10.37 5.65
N ALA A 134 17.66 -11.52 5.40
CA ALA A 134 17.56 -12.20 4.11
C ALA A 134 16.31 -13.07 3.99
N VAL A 135 15.79 -13.58 5.11
CA VAL A 135 14.58 -14.43 5.13
C VAL A 135 13.31 -13.57 5.17
N LEU A 136 13.31 -12.51 6.00
CA LEU A 136 12.22 -11.55 6.12
C LEU A 136 12.82 -10.12 6.10
N PRO A 137 13.03 -9.51 4.92
CA PRO A 137 13.54 -8.14 4.85
C PRO A 137 12.57 -7.16 5.52
N SER A 138 13.11 -6.13 6.16
CA SER A 138 12.31 -4.97 6.59
C SER A 138 11.83 -4.14 5.40
N LEU A 139 10.76 -3.36 5.58
CA LEU A 139 10.29 -2.37 4.60
C LEU A 139 11.45 -1.51 4.04
N ARG A 140 12.31 -0.98 4.93
CA ARG A 140 13.50 -0.19 4.57
C ARG A 140 14.44 -0.94 3.63
N CYS A 141 14.80 -2.19 3.97
CA CYS A 141 15.68 -3.02 3.14
C CYS A 141 15.05 -3.34 1.78
N LEU A 142 13.73 -3.52 1.72
CA LEU A 142 13.02 -3.75 0.46
C LEU A 142 12.98 -2.50 -0.42
N LEU A 143 12.70 -1.32 0.14
CA LEU A 143 12.73 -0.04 -0.57
C LEU A 143 14.14 0.26 -1.13
N GLU A 144 15.19 0.04 -0.34
CA GLU A 144 16.59 0.17 -0.78
C GLU A 144 16.90 -0.75 -1.97
N ARG A 145 16.58 -2.05 -1.86
CA ARG A 145 16.78 -3.01 -2.96
C ARG A 145 15.96 -2.65 -4.21
N PHE A 146 14.74 -2.15 -4.03
CA PHE A 146 13.88 -1.71 -5.12
C PHE A 146 14.47 -0.49 -5.83
N ARG A 147 14.97 0.49 -5.08
CA ARG A 147 15.68 1.68 -5.59
C ARG A 147 16.85 1.29 -6.46
N ASP A 148 17.71 0.42 -5.95
CA ASP A 148 18.90 -0.04 -6.67
C ASP A 148 18.51 -0.82 -7.93
N ARG A 149 17.36 -1.51 -7.92
CA ARG A 149 16.81 -2.18 -9.11
C ARG A 149 16.22 -1.23 -10.15
N ILE A 150 15.70 -0.06 -9.76
CA ILE A 150 15.28 1.00 -10.69
C ILE A 150 16.50 1.74 -11.23
N ARG A 151 17.48 2.06 -10.37
CA ARG A 151 18.77 2.70 -10.73
C ARG A 151 19.54 1.88 -11.75
N THR A 152 19.67 0.56 -11.56
CA THR A 152 20.31 -0.33 -12.55
C THR A 152 19.56 -0.46 -13.88
N ARG A 153 18.36 0.10 -14.00
CA ARG A 153 17.60 0.23 -15.26
C ARG A 153 17.66 1.65 -15.85
N ASN A 154 18.42 2.57 -15.25
CA ASN A 154 18.48 4.00 -15.59
C ASN A 154 17.09 4.65 -15.68
N ALA A 155 16.16 4.22 -14.82
CA ALA A 155 14.73 4.54 -14.94
C ALA A 155 14.23 5.60 -13.93
N LEU A 156 15.15 6.26 -13.22
CA LEU A 156 14.87 7.43 -12.38
C LEU A 156 14.88 8.70 -13.25
N THR A 157 13.89 9.57 -13.07
CA THR A 157 13.63 10.75 -13.94
C THR A 157 13.30 12.05 -13.20
N GLY A 158 13.04 11.98 -11.90
CA GLY A 158 12.81 13.11 -10.98
C GLY A 158 11.36 13.57 -10.79
N ARG A 159 10.40 12.91 -11.45
CA ARG A 159 8.95 13.16 -11.35
C ARG A 159 8.13 11.87 -11.47
N CYS A 160 8.71 10.75 -11.04
CA CYS A 160 8.06 9.44 -11.05
C CYS A 160 7.86 8.92 -9.62
N CYS A 161 6.62 8.53 -9.29
CA CYS A 161 6.38 7.60 -8.19
C CYS A 161 6.61 6.17 -8.71
N HIS A 162 7.36 5.35 -7.98
CA HIS A 162 7.57 3.93 -8.28
C HIS A 162 6.91 3.07 -7.19
N VAL A 163 5.90 2.29 -7.55
CA VAL A 163 5.15 1.44 -6.61
C VAL A 163 5.52 -0.03 -6.84
N LEU A 164 5.98 -0.74 -5.81
CA LEU A 164 6.20 -2.19 -5.87
C LEU A 164 5.03 -2.93 -5.23
N LEU A 165 4.29 -3.71 -6.02
CA LEU A 165 3.26 -4.63 -5.52
C LEU A 165 3.92 -5.94 -5.07
N GLU A 166 4.33 -6.00 -3.82
CA GLU A 166 5.07 -7.11 -3.22
C GLU A 166 4.15 -8.27 -2.79
N TRP A 167 4.62 -9.50 -2.94
CA TRP A 167 3.93 -10.71 -2.46
C TRP A 167 4.68 -11.34 -1.29
N SER A 168 4.55 -10.74 -0.11
CA SER A 168 5.18 -11.21 1.12
C SER A 168 4.13 -11.44 2.24
N PRO A 169 3.22 -12.42 2.07
CA PRO A 169 2.04 -12.63 2.93
C PRO A 169 2.36 -12.81 4.41
N LEU A 170 3.54 -13.34 4.76
CA LEU A 170 3.91 -13.63 6.15
C LEU A 170 4.92 -12.62 6.73
N ASN A 171 5.32 -11.59 5.96
CA ASN A 171 6.36 -10.66 6.38
C ASN A 171 5.81 -9.45 7.13
N TYR A 172 5.60 -9.65 8.44
CA TYR A 172 5.19 -8.59 9.37
C TYR A 172 6.17 -7.40 9.47
N ARG A 173 7.41 -7.53 8.95
CA ARG A 173 8.42 -6.44 8.92
C ARG A 173 8.29 -5.51 7.71
N ILE A 174 7.45 -5.88 6.74
CA ILE A 174 6.94 -5.00 5.69
C ILE A 174 5.55 -4.48 6.07
N GLY A 175 4.78 -5.24 6.85
CA GLY A 175 3.39 -4.91 7.14
C GLY A 175 2.57 -4.97 5.85
N TYR A 176 1.68 -3.99 5.65
CA TYR A 176 0.90 -3.83 4.43
C TYR A 176 1.55 -2.96 3.36
N GLY A 177 2.64 -2.26 3.70
CA GLY A 177 3.31 -1.37 2.78
C GLY A 177 4.08 -0.26 3.50
N GLY A 178 4.49 0.73 2.70
CA GLY A 178 5.01 1.99 3.18
C GLY A 178 5.84 2.70 2.10
N ALA A 179 5.83 4.03 2.14
CA ALA A 179 6.87 4.89 1.59
C ALA A 179 7.83 5.32 2.73
N LEU A 180 9.11 5.60 2.43
CA LEU A 180 10.07 6.10 3.44
C LEU A 180 10.98 7.19 2.86
N ALA A 181 11.22 8.22 3.67
CA ALA A 181 12.18 9.28 3.40
C ALA A 181 13.61 8.73 3.16
N PRO A 182 14.44 9.39 2.32
CA PRO A 182 14.19 10.65 1.62
C PRO A 182 13.49 10.48 0.26
N HIS A 183 13.04 9.27 -0.09
CA HIS A 183 12.37 8.98 -1.37
C HIS A 183 10.87 8.71 -1.16
N SER A 184 10.25 9.30 -0.13
CA SER A 184 8.82 9.16 0.12
C SER A 184 7.99 10.09 -0.75
N ILE A 185 8.45 11.31 -1.03
CA ILE A 185 7.68 12.35 -1.73
C ILE A 185 8.20 12.57 -3.17
N THR A 186 7.27 12.74 -4.11
CA THR A 186 7.58 12.98 -5.53
C THR A 186 8.02 14.43 -5.75
N GLY A 187 9.01 14.65 -6.61
CA GLY A 187 9.53 15.98 -6.93
C GLY A 187 10.35 16.65 -5.81
N GLU A 188 10.55 16.01 -4.66
CA GLU A 188 11.47 16.50 -3.63
C GLU A 188 12.88 15.96 -3.89
N ALA A 189 13.78 16.85 -4.31
CA ALA A 189 15.17 16.54 -4.63
C ALA A 189 16.15 17.27 -3.71
N ASP A 190 16.89 16.53 -2.90
CA ASP A 190 18.00 17.02 -2.09
C ASP A 190 19.34 16.46 -2.62
N GLY A 191 20.28 17.36 -2.96
CA GLY A 191 21.69 17.05 -3.28
C GLY A 191 21.97 16.01 -4.37
N SER A 192 21.74 14.73 -4.08
CA SER A 192 21.98 13.56 -4.95
C SER A 192 20.71 12.74 -5.29
N ASN A 193 19.54 13.15 -4.80
CA ASN A 193 18.26 12.53 -5.17
C ASN A 193 17.81 13.02 -6.55
N THR A 194 17.11 12.17 -7.30
CA THR A 194 16.50 12.56 -8.58
C THR A 194 15.21 13.36 -8.38
N GLY A 195 14.48 13.13 -7.28
CA GLY A 195 13.10 13.60 -7.09
C GLY A 195 12.05 12.52 -7.39
N ASP A 196 12.45 11.26 -7.56
CA ASP A 196 11.50 10.15 -7.69
C ASP A 196 11.13 9.57 -6.32
N ALA A 197 9.85 9.22 -6.16
CA ALA A 197 9.33 8.60 -4.95
C ALA A 197 9.22 7.08 -5.07
N GLN A 198 9.14 6.41 -3.93
CA GLN A 198 9.05 4.97 -3.84
C GLN A 198 8.08 4.50 -2.75
N ALA A 199 7.18 3.61 -3.13
CA ALA A 199 6.24 2.94 -2.24
C ALA A 199 6.31 1.42 -2.42
N VAL A 200 6.05 0.68 -1.35
CA VAL A 200 5.79 -0.76 -1.39
C VAL A 200 4.35 -1.00 -0.94
N VAL A 201 3.63 -1.89 -1.62
CA VAL A 201 2.32 -2.41 -1.21
C VAL A 201 2.46 -3.91 -1.07
N ASN A 202 2.30 -4.46 0.14
CA ASN A 202 2.36 -5.90 0.38
C ASN A 202 0.99 -6.54 0.10
N VAL A 203 0.66 -6.61 -1.20
CA VAL A 203 -0.55 -7.27 -1.71
C VAL A 203 -0.68 -8.70 -1.19
N GLY A 204 0.43 -9.41 -0.99
CA GLY A 204 0.40 -10.74 -0.39
C GLY A 204 -0.20 -10.75 1.03
N ALA A 205 0.09 -9.74 1.86
CA ALA A 205 -0.39 -9.69 3.23
C ALA A 205 -1.86 -9.25 3.32
N THR A 206 -2.27 -8.23 2.55
CA THR A 206 -3.67 -7.79 2.49
C THR A 206 -4.59 -8.90 1.97
N GLU A 207 -4.16 -9.65 0.95
CA GLU A 207 -4.91 -10.81 0.42
C GLU A 207 -4.96 -12.00 1.39
N ARG A 208 -3.98 -12.13 2.31
CA ARG A 208 -3.88 -13.28 3.21
C ARG A 208 -4.61 -13.05 4.54
N TRP A 209 -4.62 -11.82 5.04
CA TRP A 209 -5.10 -11.49 6.39
C TRP A 209 -6.29 -10.51 6.42
N ASP A 210 -6.63 -9.91 5.28
CA ASP A 210 -7.80 -9.06 5.09
C ASP A 210 -8.59 -9.52 3.84
N SER A 211 -8.71 -8.69 2.82
CA SER A 211 -9.61 -8.90 1.68
C SER A 211 -9.22 -8.01 0.48
N ARG A 212 -9.73 -8.36 -0.71
CA ARG A 212 -9.50 -7.60 -1.95
C ARG A 212 -9.85 -6.11 -1.88
N PRO A 213 -10.91 -5.66 -1.18
CA PRO A 213 -11.13 -4.24 -0.91
C PRO A 213 -9.96 -3.57 -0.17
N VAL A 214 -9.42 -4.17 0.89
CA VAL A 214 -8.22 -3.66 1.60
C VAL A 214 -7.00 -3.64 0.70
N THR A 215 -6.78 -4.67 -0.14
CA THR A 215 -5.71 -4.69 -1.15
C THR A 215 -5.78 -3.48 -2.10
N ARG A 216 -6.98 -3.11 -2.56
CA ARG A 216 -7.20 -1.93 -3.42
C ARG A 216 -6.96 -0.63 -2.66
N ASN A 217 -7.47 -0.52 -1.44
CA ASN A 217 -7.27 0.66 -0.62
C ASN A 217 -5.79 0.88 -0.27
N MET A 218 -5.06 -0.16 0.15
CA MET A 218 -3.62 -0.05 0.42
C MET A 218 -2.81 0.27 -0.85
N ALA A 219 -3.21 -0.25 -2.01
CA ALA A 219 -2.56 0.11 -3.27
C ALA A 219 -2.68 1.60 -3.60
N ILE A 220 -3.86 2.18 -3.36
CA ILE A 220 -4.10 3.63 -3.49
C ILE A 220 -3.35 4.40 -2.41
N HIS A 221 -3.48 4.00 -1.14
CA HIS A 221 -2.92 4.65 0.04
C HIS A 221 -1.41 4.91 -0.12
N GLU A 222 -0.64 3.84 -0.37
CA GLU A 222 0.81 3.91 -0.48
C GLU A 222 1.27 4.68 -1.73
N ALA A 223 0.48 4.69 -2.80
CA ALA A 223 0.76 5.46 -4.01
C ALA A 223 0.41 6.95 -3.86
N ILE A 224 -0.63 7.29 -3.09
CA ILE A 224 -1.07 8.66 -2.85
C ILE A 224 -0.19 9.35 -1.78
N HIS A 225 0.28 8.61 -0.78
CA HIS A 225 1.28 9.10 0.19
C HIS A 225 2.49 9.76 -0.47
N THR A 226 2.90 9.28 -1.65
CA THR A 226 4.03 9.88 -2.37
C THR A 226 3.76 11.26 -2.99
N PHE A 227 2.58 11.82 -2.74
CA PHE A 227 2.14 13.15 -3.18
C PHE A 227 1.52 13.98 -2.03
N LEU A 228 1.71 13.55 -0.76
CA LEU A 228 1.16 14.22 0.43
C LEU A 228 2.29 14.64 1.41
N PRO A 229 3.08 15.67 1.10
CA PRO A 229 4.11 16.15 2.02
C PRO A 229 3.49 16.87 3.24
N ASP A 230 4.12 16.71 4.40
CA ASP A 230 3.62 17.14 5.71
C ASP A 230 3.18 18.63 5.76
N ASP A 231 3.89 19.52 5.06
CA ASP A 231 3.58 20.96 5.03
C ASP A 231 2.27 21.27 4.27
N ILE A 232 2.00 20.52 3.21
CA ILE A 232 0.76 20.65 2.43
C ILE A 232 -0.39 19.98 3.19
N VAL A 233 -0.16 18.83 3.80
CA VAL A 233 -1.14 18.17 4.70
C VAL A 233 -1.55 19.14 5.81
N ALA A 234 -0.59 19.76 6.50
CA ALA A 234 -0.84 20.74 7.56
C ALA A 234 -1.52 22.05 7.09
N SER A 235 -1.62 22.26 5.77
CA SER A 235 -2.35 23.40 5.18
C SER A 235 -3.82 23.09 4.87
N ILE A 236 -4.29 21.84 5.10
CA ILE A 236 -5.62 21.35 4.71
C ILE A 236 -6.46 21.13 5.96
N GLY A 237 -7.12 22.20 6.41
CA GLY A 237 -7.83 22.22 7.69
C GLY A 237 -6.85 22.05 8.86
N ASP A 238 -7.29 21.38 9.91
CA ASP A 238 -6.48 21.12 11.11
C ASP A 238 -5.78 19.75 11.06
N ALA A 239 -5.38 19.26 9.88
CA ALA A 239 -4.73 17.95 9.76
C ALA A 239 -3.27 17.98 10.26
N HIS A 240 -2.84 16.97 11.03
CA HIS A 240 -1.44 16.78 11.45
C HIS A 240 -0.75 15.59 10.76
N CYS A 241 -1.49 14.80 10.00
CA CYS A 241 -1.03 13.57 9.38
C CYS A 241 -1.81 13.34 8.09
N ASP A 242 -1.15 12.87 7.04
CA ASP A 242 -1.76 12.47 5.76
C ASP A 242 -3.01 11.58 5.93
N HIS A 243 -2.99 10.62 6.85
CA HIS A 243 -4.12 9.76 7.24
C HIS A 243 -5.38 10.54 7.64
N GLU A 244 -5.23 11.73 8.24
CA GLU A 244 -6.35 12.60 8.65
C GLU A 244 -7.09 13.19 7.42
N LEU A 245 -6.49 13.19 6.23
CA LEU A 245 -7.20 13.57 5.00
C LEU A 245 -8.23 12.52 4.55
N GLY A 246 -8.20 11.31 5.10
CA GLY A 246 -9.19 10.27 4.82
C GLY A 246 -10.59 10.60 5.33
N THR A 247 -11.51 9.67 5.13
CA THR A 247 -12.87 9.62 5.69
C THR A 247 -13.23 8.23 6.20
N ALA A 248 -14.04 8.20 7.26
CA ALA A 248 -14.73 7.01 7.78
C ALA A 248 -16.19 7.38 8.09
N VAL A 249 -17.11 6.97 7.22
CA VAL A 249 -18.50 7.49 7.20
C VAL A 249 -19.53 6.38 7.34
N ARG A 250 -20.66 6.65 7.99
CA ARG A 250 -21.72 5.66 8.15
C ARG A 250 -22.47 5.48 6.84
N THR A 251 -22.64 4.22 6.45
CA THR A 251 -23.53 3.82 5.34
C THR A 251 -24.88 3.35 5.86
N ASP A 252 -24.92 2.82 7.08
CA ASP A 252 -26.10 2.46 7.84
C ASP A 252 -25.84 2.62 9.35
N ALA A 253 -26.67 2.01 10.21
CA ALA A 253 -26.53 2.12 11.67
C ALA A 253 -25.25 1.44 12.21
N GLU A 254 -24.83 0.33 11.59
CA GLU A 254 -23.83 -0.62 12.11
C GLU A 254 -22.57 -0.69 11.23
N THR A 255 -22.58 -0.06 10.04
CA THR A 255 -21.50 -0.13 9.03
C THR A 255 -20.80 1.20 8.79
N LEU A 256 -19.47 1.17 8.89
CA LEU A 256 -18.58 2.30 8.56
C LEU A 256 -17.82 2.04 7.25
N GLU A 257 -18.01 2.90 6.25
CA GLU A 257 -17.26 2.88 4.99
C GLU A 257 -15.95 3.67 5.13
N ILE A 258 -14.84 3.00 4.81
CA ILE A 258 -13.48 3.50 4.97
C ILE A 258 -12.87 3.82 3.60
N SER A 259 -12.44 5.07 3.42
CA SER A 259 -11.67 5.52 2.26
C SER A 259 -10.21 5.02 2.27
N PRO A 260 -9.46 5.11 1.16
CA PRO A 260 -8.10 4.56 1.08
C PRO A 260 -7.12 5.17 2.10
N ILE A 261 -7.11 6.48 2.27
CA ILE A 261 -6.21 7.16 3.21
C ILE A 261 -6.62 6.93 4.68
N ALA A 262 -7.90 6.73 4.97
CA ALA A 262 -8.39 6.30 6.29
C ALA A 262 -8.19 4.79 6.57
N THR A 263 -7.72 4.02 5.59
CA THR A 263 -7.41 2.59 5.76
C THR A 263 -6.07 2.47 6.49
N ALA A 264 -6.10 2.54 7.82
CA ALA A 264 -4.89 2.48 8.64
C ALA A 264 -4.29 1.07 8.71
N TYR A 265 -2.98 1.02 8.93
CA TYR A 265 -2.15 -0.19 8.87
C TYR A 265 -2.63 -1.36 9.75
N ALA A 266 -2.41 -2.58 9.26
CA ALA A 266 -2.29 -3.75 10.14
C ALA A 266 -1.23 -3.48 11.20
N GLY A 267 -1.63 -3.53 12.47
CA GLY A 267 -0.73 -3.27 13.59
C GLY A 267 0.50 -4.19 13.51
N PRO A 268 1.72 -3.65 13.68
CA PRO A 268 2.94 -4.44 13.60
C PRO A 268 3.02 -5.48 14.73
N ASP A 269 4.20 -6.08 14.89
CA ASP A 269 4.59 -6.87 16.07
C ASP A 269 4.08 -8.32 16.17
N ARG A 270 3.19 -8.82 15.28
CA ARG A 270 2.94 -10.27 15.19
C ARG A 270 2.53 -10.81 13.81
N ILE A 271 2.98 -12.03 13.53
CA ILE A 271 2.51 -12.88 12.43
C ILE A 271 0.99 -13.10 12.58
N GLY A 272 0.24 -12.98 11.47
CA GLY A 272 -1.20 -13.20 11.46
C GLY A 272 -2.05 -12.03 11.99
N GLY A 273 -1.48 -10.84 12.11
CA GLY A 273 -2.26 -9.62 12.30
C GLY A 273 -2.82 -9.11 10.97
N GLY A 274 -4.15 -9.12 10.80
CA GLY A 274 -4.83 -8.26 9.83
C GLY A 274 -4.93 -6.81 10.34
N THR A 275 -5.69 -5.97 9.63
CA THR A 275 -6.07 -4.63 10.05
C THR A 275 -6.70 -4.66 11.45
N ARG A 276 -6.38 -3.67 12.30
CA ARG A 276 -6.96 -3.55 13.66
C ARG A 276 -7.48 -2.15 13.98
N PHE A 277 -7.35 -1.25 13.02
CA PHE A 277 -7.50 0.20 13.16
C PHE A 277 -8.39 0.75 12.03
N HIS A 278 -9.40 -0.04 11.64
CA HIS A 278 -10.36 0.29 10.58
C HIS A 278 -11.05 1.61 10.92
N GLY A 279 -10.84 2.63 10.08
CA GLY A 279 -11.44 3.93 10.35
C GLY A 279 -10.94 4.58 11.65
N THR A 280 -9.70 4.32 12.05
CA THR A 280 -9.07 5.08 13.15
C THR A 280 -7.71 5.59 12.70
N GLY A 281 -7.54 6.92 12.68
CA GLY A 281 -6.31 7.60 12.20
C GLY A 281 -5.03 7.24 12.96
N CYS A 282 -3.88 7.63 12.40
CA CYS A 282 -2.56 7.21 12.87
C CYS A 282 -2.23 7.69 14.29
N CYS A 283 -2.55 8.94 14.63
CA CYS A 283 -2.19 9.57 15.90
C CYS A 283 -3.43 9.81 16.78
N ASP A 284 -4.42 10.54 16.27
CA ASP A 284 -5.76 10.61 16.84
C ASP A 284 -6.71 9.77 15.99
N ARG A 285 -7.51 8.93 16.65
CA ARG A 285 -8.40 7.98 15.99
C ARG A 285 -9.63 8.63 15.36
N SER A 286 -9.94 9.87 15.73
CA SER A 286 -11.17 10.57 15.35
C SER A 286 -11.00 11.68 14.30
N ARG A 287 -9.77 12.09 13.98
CA ARG A 287 -9.46 13.34 13.26
C ARG A 287 -9.49 13.27 11.74
N PHE A 288 -10.24 12.35 11.16
CA PHE A 288 -10.44 12.37 9.70
C PHE A 288 -11.21 13.61 9.23
N SER A 289 -10.98 14.01 7.98
CA SER A 289 -11.73 15.06 7.28
C SER A 289 -13.25 14.85 7.34
N ARG A 290 -13.70 13.59 7.51
CA ARG A 290 -14.99 13.24 8.11
C ARG A 290 -14.91 11.90 8.85
N HIS A 291 -15.39 11.87 10.09
CA HIS A 291 -15.49 10.67 10.93
C HIS A 291 -16.86 10.62 11.64
N ASP A 292 -17.72 9.67 11.26
CA ASP A 292 -19.12 9.59 11.77
C ASP A 292 -19.27 8.79 13.09
N GLY A 293 -18.16 8.58 13.82
CA GLY A 293 -18.11 7.88 15.10
C GLY A 293 -18.10 6.35 14.98
N ILE A 294 -17.44 5.66 15.91
CA ILE A 294 -17.37 4.17 15.93
C ILE A 294 -18.42 3.51 16.85
N ASP A 295 -19.20 4.29 17.60
CA ASP A 295 -20.18 3.75 18.56
C ASP A 295 -21.27 2.95 17.84
N GLY A 296 -21.49 1.70 18.27
CA GLY A 296 -22.44 0.79 17.62
C GLY A 296 -22.05 0.30 16.23
N ILE A 297 -20.81 0.53 15.78
CA ILE A 297 -20.28 -0.06 14.53
C ILE A 297 -19.83 -1.50 14.78
N GLU A 298 -20.39 -2.43 14.01
CA GLU A 298 -20.00 -3.85 13.99
C GLU A 298 -19.35 -4.25 12.66
N ASN A 299 -19.55 -3.46 11.60
CA ASN A 299 -19.14 -3.78 10.23
C ASN A 299 -18.27 -2.68 9.60
N TRP A 300 -17.34 -3.07 8.73
CA TRP A 300 -16.50 -2.15 7.95
C TRP A 300 -16.56 -2.50 6.46
N THR A 301 -16.82 -1.48 5.64
CA THR A 301 -16.73 -1.56 4.18
C THR A 301 -15.60 -0.65 3.69
N TYR A 302 -15.15 -0.84 2.45
CA TYR A 302 -14.02 -0.10 1.90
C TYR A 302 -14.37 0.43 0.52
N THR A 303 -14.23 1.74 0.37
CA THR A 303 -14.38 2.43 -0.91
C THR A 303 -13.02 2.80 -1.48
N THR A 304 -12.90 2.74 -2.81
CA THR A 304 -11.77 3.28 -3.57
C THR A 304 -11.96 4.76 -3.91
N ALA A 305 -13.02 5.40 -3.41
CA ALA A 305 -13.24 6.83 -3.54
C ALA A 305 -12.24 7.61 -2.66
N LEU A 306 -11.58 8.60 -3.25
CA LEU A 306 -10.77 9.57 -2.51
C LEU A 306 -11.67 10.61 -1.85
N SER A 307 -11.25 11.12 -0.69
CA SER A 307 -11.92 12.29 -0.11
C SER A 307 -11.55 13.56 -0.89
N ALA A 308 -12.38 14.60 -0.75
CA ALA A 308 -12.05 15.92 -1.30
C ALA A 308 -10.76 16.50 -0.68
N ALA A 309 -10.44 16.17 0.57
CA ALA A 309 -9.22 16.63 1.26
C ALA A 309 -7.97 15.89 0.75
N THR A 310 -8.08 14.59 0.46
CA THR A 310 -7.01 13.80 -0.18
C THR A 310 -6.72 14.35 -1.58
N CYS A 311 -7.75 14.58 -2.40
CA CYS A 311 -7.56 15.17 -3.73
C CYS A 311 -6.95 16.58 -3.66
N GLU A 312 -7.40 17.42 -2.72
CA GLU A 312 -6.84 18.77 -2.51
C GLU A 312 -5.33 18.71 -2.18
N GLY A 313 -4.90 17.77 -1.33
CA GLY A 313 -3.49 17.59 -0.99
C GLY A 313 -2.62 17.22 -2.18
N VAL A 314 -3.04 16.24 -2.97
CA VAL A 314 -2.31 15.86 -4.19
C VAL A 314 -2.28 17.01 -5.20
N VAL A 315 -3.39 17.75 -5.37
CA VAL A 315 -3.43 18.88 -6.31
C VAL A 315 -2.51 20.02 -5.87
N ARG A 316 -2.54 20.44 -4.59
CA ARG A 316 -1.61 21.46 -4.06
C ARG A 316 -0.14 21.05 -4.19
N HIS A 317 0.14 19.77 -3.97
CA HIS A 317 1.49 19.24 -4.15
C HIS A 317 1.95 19.33 -5.61
N LEU A 318 1.07 19.00 -6.56
CA LEU A 318 1.38 19.13 -7.99
C LEU A 318 1.49 20.61 -8.41
N GLU A 319 0.67 21.52 -7.90
CA GLU A 319 0.83 22.98 -8.13
C GLU A 319 2.22 23.44 -7.68
N ARG A 320 2.64 23.07 -6.46
CA ARG A 320 3.99 23.38 -5.93
C ARG A 320 5.14 22.85 -6.81
N GLN A 321 4.90 21.80 -7.59
CA GLN A 321 5.91 21.13 -8.43
C GLN A 321 5.97 21.61 -9.89
N PHE A 322 4.96 22.35 -10.35
CA PHE A 322 4.79 22.73 -11.76
C PHE A 322 4.40 24.20 -11.99
N GLU A 323 3.91 24.91 -10.98
CA GLU A 323 3.48 26.31 -11.05
C GLU A 323 4.29 27.23 -10.10
N GLY A 324 5.20 26.66 -9.30
CA GLY A 324 6.13 27.35 -8.39
C GLY A 324 7.57 27.48 -8.90
#